data_AF-A0A2H9L5L7-F1
#
_entry.id   AF-A0A2H9L5L7-F1
#
_cell.length_a   1.000
_cell.length_b   1.000
_cell.length_c   1.000
_cell.angle_alpha   90.00
_cell.angle_beta   90.00
_cell.angle_gamma   90.00
#
_symmetry.space_group_name_H-M   'P 1'
#
loop_
_entity.id
_entity.type
_entity.pdbx_description
1 polymer ?
#
loop_
_entity_poly.entity_id
_entity_poly.type
_entity_poly.pdbx_seq_one_letter_code
_entity_poly.pdbx_strand_id
1 'polypeptide(L)'
;MVSETSLFLKKISQNRYEFLAKDLDMEQGSYSIQNIDGLWIMKKLASQGMFSNSEIHSKGFFIFEDSNSATKFAYSIKEDIEQEKVKGIKGFNNRFYFFSTTYYTKMKDKIISLLESPQTLNQLAEGLELNEDIIKGILELLKEDGLIFEKKKDLFHKI
;
A
#
# COMPACT_ATOMS: atom_id res chain seq x y z
N MET A 1 -2.03 -5.95 42.21
CA MET A 1 -3.47 -5.83 41.93
C MET A 1 -3.66 -6.15 40.47
N VAL A 2 -4.38 -7.23 40.14
CA VAL A 2 -4.72 -7.57 38.75
C VAL A 2 -5.96 -6.75 38.41
N SER A 3 -5.88 -5.83 37.45
CA SER A 3 -7.06 -5.10 36.98
C SER A 3 -7.95 -6.05 36.20
N GLU A 4 -9.19 -6.26 36.64
CA GLU A 4 -10.18 -6.99 35.87
C GLU A 4 -10.62 -6.12 34.69
N THR A 5 -10.16 -6.45 33.49
CA THR A 5 -10.62 -5.77 32.28
C THR A 5 -11.93 -6.40 31.81
N SER A 6 -13.03 -5.69 32.00
CA SER A 6 -14.36 -6.13 31.55
C SER A 6 -14.60 -5.73 30.09
N LEU A 7 -14.93 -6.71 29.25
CA LEU A 7 -15.37 -6.51 27.87
C LEU A 7 -16.90 -6.52 27.83
N PHE A 8 -17.54 -5.42 27.46
CA PHE A 8 -18.99 -5.38 27.29
C PHE A 8 -19.36 -5.52 25.81
N LEU A 9 -20.32 -6.39 25.52
CA LEU A 9 -20.85 -6.62 24.18
C LEU A 9 -22.32 -6.21 24.15
N LYS A 10 -22.68 -5.27 23.27
CA LYS A 10 -24.07 -4.88 23.02
C LYS A 10 -24.56 -5.56 21.75
N LYS A 11 -25.55 -6.44 21.86
CA LYS A 11 -26.19 -7.05 20.68
C LYS A 11 -27.01 -6.00 19.92
N ILE A 12 -26.72 -5.83 18.63
CA ILE A 12 -27.44 -4.89 17.74
C ILE A 12 -28.44 -5.63 16.85
N SER A 13 -28.09 -6.82 16.35
CA SER A 13 -29.01 -7.63 15.53
C SER A 13 -28.69 -9.13 15.66
N GLN A 14 -29.41 -9.98 14.92
CA GLN A 14 -29.29 -11.45 14.99
C GLN A 14 -27.83 -11.94 14.95
N ASN A 15 -26.96 -11.27 14.18
CA ASN A 15 -25.54 -11.63 14.03
C ASN A 15 -24.60 -10.41 14.13
N ARG A 16 -25.00 -9.33 14.83
CA ARG A 16 -24.15 -8.13 15.00
C ARG A 16 -24.05 -7.73 16.46
N TYR A 17 -22.84 -7.46 16.90
CA TYR A 17 -22.51 -6.98 18.25
C TYR A 17 -21.62 -5.74 18.13
N GLU A 18 -21.78 -4.81 19.07
CA GLU A 18 -20.94 -3.63 19.27
C GLU A 18 -20.16 -3.78 20.57
N PHE A 19 -18.87 -3.47 20.51
CA PHE A 19 -17.99 -3.53 21.68
C PHE A 19 -18.09 -2.22 22.46
N LEU A 20 -18.31 -2.34 23.76
CA LEU A 20 -18.26 -1.26 24.72
C LEU A 20 -17.11 -1.56 25.68
N ALA A 21 -15.87 -1.42 25.22
CA ALA A 21 -14.69 -1.62 26.07
C ALA A 21 -14.16 -0.25 26.51
N LYS A 22 -13.82 -0.12 27.79
CA LYS A 22 -13.24 1.12 28.34
C LYS A 22 -11.71 1.08 28.38
N ASP A 23 -11.10 -0.11 28.52
CA ASP A 23 -9.68 -0.26 28.90
C ASP A 23 -8.96 -1.42 28.18
N LEU A 24 -9.31 -1.71 26.92
CA LEU A 24 -8.60 -2.70 26.11
C LEU A 24 -7.79 -1.98 25.04
N ASP A 25 -6.47 -2.16 25.06
CA ASP A 25 -5.55 -1.82 23.95
C ASP A 25 -5.80 -2.74 22.76
N MET A 26 -7.02 -2.73 22.26
CA MET A 26 -7.40 -3.45 21.05
C MET A 26 -7.06 -2.59 19.85
N GLU A 27 -6.26 -3.14 18.96
CA GLU A 27 -6.04 -2.53 17.66
C GLU A 27 -7.38 -2.41 16.91
N GLN A 28 -7.57 -1.31 16.20
CA GLN A 28 -8.75 -1.12 15.36
C GLN A 28 -8.79 -2.25 14.31
N GLY A 29 -9.95 -2.90 14.14
CA GLY A 29 -10.07 -4.02 13.22
C GLY A 29 -11.37 -4.79 13.33
N SER A 30 -11.52 -5.78 12.45
CA SER A 30 -12.62 -6.74 12.52
C SER A 30 -12.20 -7.95 13.34
N TYR A 31 -13.09 -8.43 14.21
CA TYR A 31 -12.86 -9.57 15.08
C TYR A 31 -13.97 -10.60 14.89
N SER A 32 -13.62 -11.87 14.96
CA SER A 32 -14.57 -12.97 15.10
C SER A 32 -14.62 -13.39 16.56
N ILE A 33 -15.81 -13.74 17.02
CA ILE A 33 -16.06 -14.23 18.37
C ILE A 33 -16.63 -15.64 18.26
N GLN A 34 -16.07 -16.58 19.01
CA GLN A 34 -16.51 -17.97 19.08
C GLN A 34 -16.61 -18.40 20.55
N ASN A 35 -17.58 -19.24 20.90
CA ASN A 35 -17.65 -19.90 22.20
C ASN A 35 -17.25 -21.37 22.01
N ILE A 36 -16.25 -21.84 22.74
CA ILE A 36 -15.78 -23.23 22.73
C ILE A 36 -15.77 -23.72 24.17
N ASP A 37 -16.65 -24.66 24.50
CA ASP A 37 -16.78 -25.24 25.85
C ASP A 37 -16.90 -24.21 26.98
N GLY A 38 -17.67 -23.15 26.75
CA GLY A 38 -17.87 -22.06 27.72
C GLY A 38 -16.78 -20.98 27.70
N LEU A 39 -15.69 -21.17 26.94
CA LEU A 39 -14.65 -20.17 26.73
C LEU A 39 -14.95 -19.30 25.50
N TRP A 40 -14.99 -17.98 25.67
CA TRP A 40 -15.11 -17.03 24.56
C TRP A 40 -13.74 -16.71 23.97
N ILE A 41 -13.53 -17.08 22.71
CA ILE A 41 -12.32 -16.79 21.94
C ILE A 41 -12.62 -15.67 20.96
N MET A 42 -11.86 -14.60 21.08
CA MET A 42 -11.84 -13.52 20.10
C MET A 42 -10.61 -13.68 19.21
N LYS A 43 -10.82 -13.85 17.91
CA LYS A 43 -9.73 -13.85 16.93
C LYS A 43 -9.86 -12.59 16.10
N LYS A 44 -8.81 -11.76 16.09
CA LYS A 44 -8.68 -10.71 15.08
C LYS A 44 -8.80 -11.41 13.73
N LEU A 45 -9.82 -11.06 12.97
CA LEU A 45 -9.88 -11.52 11.59
C LEU A 45 -8.65 -10.92 10.95
N ALA A 46 -7.78 -11.77 10.41
CA ALA A 46 -6.73 -11.29 9.53
C ALA A 46 -7.45 -10.43 8.50
N SER A 47 -7.28 -9.12 8.60
CA SER A 47 -7.83 -8.21 7.62
C SER A 47 -7.23 -8.70 6.32
N GLN A 48 -8.04 -9.30 5.46
CA GLN A 48 -7.64 -9.51 4.09
C GLN A 48 -7.34 -8.11 3.53
N GLY A 49 -6.06 -7.74 3.55
CA GLY A 49 -5.51 -6.51 2.98
C GLY A 49 -6.01 -5.18 3.55
N MET A 50 -6.08 -4.96 4.87
CA MET A 50 -5.99 -3.57 5.36
C MET A 50 -4.53 -3.18 5.38
N PHE A 51 -4.05 -2.70 4.24
CA PHE A 51 -2.77 -2.02 4.14
C PHE A 51 -2.83 -0.78 5.03
N SER A 52 -1.97 -0.73 6.03
CA SER A 52 -1.94 0.40 6.95
C SER A 52 -1.11 1.54 6.37
N ASN A 53 -1.43 2.77 6.75
CA ASN A 53 -0.68 3.93 6.28
C ASN A 53 0.81 3.84 6.66
N SER A 54 1.14 3.26 7.81
CA SER A 54 2.53 3.04 8.23
C SER A 54 3.31 2.08 7.31
N GLU A 55 2.64 1.17 6.60
CA GLU A 55 3.32 0.26 5.69
C GLU A 55 3.84 0.93 4.43
N ILE A 56 3.15 1.93 3.87
CA ILE A 56 3.65 2.60 2.65
C ILE A 56 4.86 3.48 2.97
N HIS A 57 4.91 4.06 4.17
CA HIS A 57 6.05 4.86 4.62
C HIS A 57 7.27 3.99 4.96
N SER A 58 7.07 2.75 5.41
CA SER A 58 8.17 1.83 5.72
C SER A 58 8.66 1.03 4.51
N LYS A 59 7.75 0.47 3.70
CA LYS A 59 8.10 -0.30 2.48
C LYS A 59 8.44 0.61 1.30
N GLY A 60 7.85 1.81 1.25
CA GLY A 60 8.07 2.80 0.21
C GLY A 60 7.15 2.67 -1.00
N PHE A 61 6.54 1.50 -1.25
CA PHE A 61 5.70 1.25 -2.43
C PHE A 61 4.62 0.18 -2.21
N PHE A 62 3.58 0.21 -3.05
CA PHE A 62 2.56 -0.83 -3.23
C PHE A 62 2.17 -0.98 -4.69
N ILE A 63 1.87 -2.22 -5.10
CA ILE A 63 1.42 -2.56 -6.46
C ILE A 63 0.17 -3.41 -6.34
N PHE A 64 -0.88 -3.02 -7.06
CA PHE A 64 -2.15 -3.74 -7.11
C PHE A 64 -2.45 -4.18 -8.53
N GLU A 65 -2.92 -5.41 -8.69
CA GLU A 65 -3.32 -5.99 -9.98
C GLU A 65 -4.80 -5.76 -10.30
N ASP A 66 -5.60 -5.39 -9.31
CA ASP A 66 -7.02 -5.17 -9.45
C ASP A 66 -7.45 -3.79 -8.95
N SER A 67 -8.47 -3.23 -9.63
CA SER A 67 -8.96 -1.88 -9.35
C SER A 67 -9.66 -1.77 -7.99
N ASN A 68 -10.24 -2.85 -7.47
CA ASN A 68 -11.01 -2.82 -6.22
C ASN A 68 -10.05 -2.67 -5.03
N SER A 69 -8.99 -3.47 -4.98
CA SER A 69 -7.94 -3.36 -3.97
C SER A 69 -7.22 -2.01 -4.03
N ALA A 70 -6.89 -1.55 -5.24
CA ALA A 70 -6.28 -0.23 -5.44
C ALA A 70 -7.17 0.91 -4.93
N THR A 71 -8.48 0.85 -5.20
CA THR A 71 -9.43 1.88 -4.75
C THR A 71 -9.58 1.88 -3.24
N LYS A 72 -9.67 0.70 -2.62
CA LYS A 72 -9.71 0.58 -1.16
C LYS A 72 -8.45 1.14 -0.51
N PHE A 73 -7.29 0.87 -1.10
CA PHE A 73 -6.02 1.41 -0.63
C PHE A 73 -5.98 2.94 -0.78
N ALA A 74 -6.28 3.47 -1.97
CA ALA A 74 -6.32 4.91 -2.20
C ALA A 74 -7.27 5.62 -1.22
N TYR A 75 -8.40 5.02 -0.88
CA TYR A 75 -9.32 5.55 0.13
C TYR A 75 -8.70 5.56 1.53
N SER A 76 -7.94 4.52 1.91
CA SER A 76 -7.31 4.43 3.23
C SER A 76 -6.11 5.37 3.40
N ILE A 77 -5.48 5.82 2.32
CA ILE A 77 -4.36 6.78 2.32
C ILE A 77 -4.73 8.12 1.65
N LYS A 78 -6.02 8.46 1.58
CA LYS A 78 -6.52 9.64 0.87
C LYS A 78 -5.82 10.93 1.31
N GLU A 79 -5.70 11.14 2.62
CA GLU A 79 -5.05 12.35 3.17
C GLU A 79 -3.57 12.45 2.73
N ASP A 80 -2.86 11.33 2.64
CA ASP A 80 -1.46 11.32 2.22
C ASP A 80 -1.30 11.56 0.72
N ILE A 81 -2.29 11.18 -0.10
CA ILE A 81 -2.34 11.56 -1.53
C ILE A 81 -2.62 13.06 -1.66
N GLU A 82 -3.59 13.59 -0.92
CA GLU A 82 -3.94 15.03 -0.94
C GLU A 82 -2.80 15.91 -0.45
N GLN A 83 -1.99 15.42 0.49
CA GLN A 83 -0.79 16.10 1.02
C GLN A 83 0.49 15.79 0.24
N GLU A 84 0.39 15.13 -0.92
CA GLU A 84 1.53 14.75 -1.77
C GLU A 84 2.62 13.92 -1.05
N LYS A 85 2.26 13.19 0.01
CA LYS A 85 3.16 12.24 0.69
C LYS A 85 3.22 10.89 -0.01
N VAL A 86 2.21 10.59 -0.83
CA VAL A 86 2.14 9.41 -1.68
C VAL A 86 1.75 9.82 -3.10
N LYS A 87 2.47 9.31 -4.09
CA LYS A 87 2.12 9.39 -5.51
C LYS A 87 1.44 8.09 -5.95
N GLY A 88 0.32 8.19 -6.64
CA GLY A 88 -0.42 7.05 -7.19
C GLY A 88 -0.60 7.18 -8.70
N ILE A 89 -0.39 6.10 -9.45
CA ILE A 89 -0.59 6.07 -10.92
C ILE A 89 -1.19 4.74 -11.37
N LYS A 90 -2.05 4.78 -12.39
CA LYS A 90 -2.53 3.59 -13.10
C LYS A 90 -1.68 3.39 -14.35
N GLY A 91 -0.93 2.29 -14.41
CA GLY A 91 -0.14 1.95 -15.59
C GLY A 91 -0.98 1.33 -16.71
N PHE A 92 -0.42 1.33 -17.91
CA PHE A 92 -1.03 0.73 -19.11
C PHE A 92 -1.23 -0.79 -19.02
N ASN A 93 -0.53 -1.47 -18.10
CA ASN A 93 -0.66 -2.90 -17.85
C ASN A 93 -1.80 -3.25 -16.87
N ASN A 94 -2.79 -2.36 -16.68
CA ASN A 94 -3.89 -2.50 -15.71
C ASN A 94 -3.45 -2.67 -14.25
N ARG A 95 -2.20 -2.33 -13.91
CA ARG A 95 -1.73 -2.28 -12.53
C ARG A 95 -1.79 -0.87 -11.97
N PHE A 96 -1.93 -0.78 -10.65
CA PHE A 96 -1.98 0.47 -9.90
C PHE A 96 -0.79 0.53 -8.97
N TYR A 97 0.00 1.59 -9.08
CA TYR A 97 1.23 1.77 -8.33
C TYR A 97 1.08 2.94 -7.37
N PHE A 98 1.55 2.75 -6.15
CA PHE A 98 1.61 3.78 -5.12
C PHE A 98 3.01 3.82 -4.56
N PHE A 99 3.60 5.01 -4.49
CA PHE A 99 4.94 5.22 -3.95
C PHE A 99 4.90 6.34 -2.93
N SER A 100 5.51 6.14 -1.77
CA SER A 100 5.80 7.26 -0.88
C SER A 100 6.68 8.27 -1.61
N THR A 101 6.47 9.56 -1.38
CA THR A 101 7.21 10.64 -2.06
C THR A 101 8.70 10.57 -1.77
N THR A 102 9.08 10.15 -0.56
CA THR A 102 10.48 9.90 -0.18
C THR A 102 11.11 8.79 -1.03
N TYR A 103 10.41 7.66 -1.19
CA TYR A 103 10.89 6.55 -2.01
C TYR A 103 10.96 6.93 -3.50
N TYR A 104 9.92 7.58 -4.01
CA TYR A 104 9.87 8.07 -5.39
C TYR A 104 11.03 9.01 -5.69
N THR A 105 11.28 10.02 -4.85
CA THR A 105 12.34 11.01 -5.05
C THR A 105 13.72 10.34 -5.10
N LYS A 106 13.99 9.45 -4.15
CA LYS A 106 15.24 8.68 -4.12
C LYS A 106 15.44 7.85 -5.40
N MET A 107 14.39 7.19 -5.88
CA MET A 107 14.47 6.33 -7.05
C MET A 107 14.51 7.11 -8.37
N LYS A 108 13.79 8.24 -8.45
CA LYS A 108 13.86 9.18 -9.57
C LYS A 108 15.31 9.56 -9.83
N ASP A 109 16.03 10.03 -8.82
CA ASP A 109 17.40 10.50 -9.00
C ASP A 109 18.30 9.37 -9.52
N LYS A 110 18.17 8.16 -8.95
CA LYS A 110 18.92 6.97 -9.40
C LYS A 110 18.62 6.58 -10.85
N ILE A 111 17.34 6.53 -11.23
CA ILE A 111 16.92 6.15 -12.59
C ILE A 111 17.40 7.21 -13.60
N ILE A 112 17.24 8.50 -13.27
CA ILE A 112 17.69 9.59 -14.13
C ILE A 112 19.20 9.54 -14.34
N SER A 113 19.99 9.18 -13.33
CA SER A 113 21.43 8.96 -13.47
C SER A 113 21.78 7.76 -14.36
N LEU A 114 20.99 6.68 -14.35
CA LEU A 114 21.22 5.54 -15.24
C LEU A 114 20.81 5.80 -16.69
N LEU A 115 19.90 6.76 -16.91
CA LEU A 115 19.38 7.15 -18.23
C LEU A 115 20.24 8.19 -18.95
N GLU A 116 21.54 8.31 -18.63
CA GLU A 116 22.51 9.06 -19.46
C GLU A 116 22.58 8.51 -20.90
N SER A 117 22.24 7.24 -21.08
CA SER A 117 22.00 6.59 -22.36
C SER A 117 20.64 5.88 -22.34
N PRO A 118 20.02 5.57 -23.51
CA PRO A 118 18.80 4.78 -23.52
C PRO A 118 19.00 3.41 -22.85
N GLN A 119 18.16 3.07 -21.88
CA GLN A 119 18.21 1.79 -21.14
C GLN A 119 16.88 1.05 -21.27
N THR A 120 16.94 -0.27 -21.21
CA THR A 120 15.73 -1.10 -21.15
C THR A 120 15.19 -1.23 -19.71
N LEU A 121 13.92 -1.61 -19.57
CA LEU A 121 13.33 -1.92 -18.26
C LEU A 121 14.18 -2.93 -17.47
N ASN A 122 14.60 -4.00 -18.14
CA ASN A 122 15.40 -5.06 -17.55
C ASN A 122 16.79 -4.55 -17.11
N GLN A 123 17.47 -3.74 -17.92
CA GLN A 123 18.75 -3.12 -17.55
C GLN A 123 18.63 -2.20 -16.33
N LEU A 124 17.54 -1.42 -16.25
CA LEU A 124 17.27 -0.57 -15.09
C LEU A 124 16.97 -1.39 -13.83
N ALA A 125 16.21 -2.49 -13.97
CA ALA A 125 15.91 -3.40 -12.87
C ALA A 125 17.17 -4.10 -12.35
N GLU A 126 18.04 -4.58 -13.24
CA GLU A 126 19.34 -5.16 -12.90
C GLU A 126 20.26 -4.14 -12.25
N GLY A 127 20.41 -2.95 -12.86
CA GLY A 127 21.29 -1.89 -12.35
C GLY A 127 20.89 -1.31 -11.00
N LEU A 128 19.62 -1.49 -10.60
CA LEU A 128 19.09 -1.05 -9.32
C LEU A 128 18.82 -2.19 -8.34
N GLU A 129 19.02 -3.44 -8.76
CA GLU A 129 18.70 -4.66 -7.99
C GLU A 129 17.24 -4.66 -7.49
N LEU A 130 16.31 -4.26 -8.35
CA LEU A 130 14.89 -4.15 -8.02
C LEU A 130 14.03 -4.99 -8.96
N ASN A 131 12.83 -5.33 -8.50
CA ASN A 131 11.83 -5.99 -9.32
C ASN A 131 11.37 -5.07 -10.46
N GLU A 132 11.21 -5.61 -11.67
CA GLU A 132 10.79 -4.86 -12.86
C GLU A 132 9.45 -4.12 -12.67
N ASP A 133 8.52 -4.65 -11.87
CA ASP A 133 7.23 -4.01 -11.61
C ASP A 133 7.36 -2.71 -10.81
N ILE A 134 8.31 -2.67 -9.87
CA ILE A 134 8.63 -1.47 -9.10
C ILE A 134 9.19 -0.42 -10.06
N ILE A 135 10.18 -0.80 -10.87
CA ILE A 135 10.80 0.10 -11.85
C ILE A 135 9.76 0.62 -12.84
N LYS A 136 8.88 -0.26 -13.34
CA LYS A 136 7.81 0.11 -14.25
C LYS A 136 6.89 1.17 -13.66
N GLY A 137 6.45 1.00 -12.41
CA GLY A 137 5.61 2.00 -11.74
C GLY A 137 6.30 3.36 -11.61
N ILE A 138 7.60 3.38 -11.34
CA ILE A 138 8.38 4.63 -11.24
C ILE A 138 8.55 5.26 -12.62
N LEU A 139 8.82 4.47 -13.66
CA LEU A 139 8.92 4.95 -15.04
C LEU A 139 7.60 5.55 -15.53
N GLU A 140 6.44 4.99 -15.13
CA GLU A 140 5.14 5.61 -15.43
C GLU A 140 5.03 7.01 -14.80
N LEU A 141 5.41 7.17 -13.52
CA LEU A 141 5.43 8.49 -12.87
C LEU A 141 6.41 9.46 -13.54
N LEU A 142 7.60 8.99 -13.94
CA LEU A 142 8.59 9.83 -14.62
C LEU A 142 8.12 10.27 -16.02
N LYS A 143 7.36 9.43 -16.73
CA LYS A 143 6.71 9.79 -17.98
C LYS A 143 5.63 10.86 -17.76
N GLU A 144 4.81 10.71 -16.71
CA GLU A 144 3.79 11.69 -16.33
C GLU A 144 4.42 13.05 -15.95
N ASP A 145 5.52 13.04 -15.20
CA ASP A 145 6.28 14.23 -14.83
C ASP A 145 7.05 14.86 -16.03
N GLY A 146 7.04 14.23 -17.21
CA GLY A 146 7.73 14.73 -18.40
C GLY A 146 9.26 14.71 -18.29
N LEU A 147 9.81 13.80 -17.50
CA LEU A 147 11.26 13.67 -17.29
C LEU A 147 11.91 12.65 -18.22
N ILE A 148 11.13 11.68 -18.69
CA ILE A 148 11.57 10.63 -19.61
C ILE A 148 10.50 10.37 -20.68
N PHE A 149 10.89 9.69 -21.74
CA PHE A 149 9.96 9.11 -22.72
C PHE A 149 10.37 7.68 -23.09
N GLU A 150 9.41 6.92 -23.59
CA GLU A 150 9.63 5.56 -24.08
C GLU A 150 9.80 5.59 -25.60
N LYS A 151 11.01 5.34 -26.10
CA LYS A 151 11.34 5.43 -27.53
C LYS A 151 10.75 4.28 -28.34
N LYS A 152 10.74 3.09 -27.74
CA LYS A 152 10.09 1.86 -28.22
C LYS A 152 9.78 1.00 -26.99
N LYS A 153 9.01 -0.08 -27.18
CA LYS A 153 8.62 -0.99 -26.09
C LYS A 153 9.80 -1.31 -25.15
N ASP A 154 9.62 -0.94 -23.90
CA ASP A 154 10.53 -1.13 -22.77
C ASP A 154 11.92 -0.49 -22.94
N LEU A 155 12.10 0.49 -23.85
CA LEU A 155 13.33 1.29 -24.01
C LEU A 155 13.07 2.76 -23.67
N PHE A 156 13.71 3.24 -22.62
CA PHE A 156 13.48 4.56 -22.04
C PHE A 156 14.65 5.51 -22.30
N HIS A 157 14.34 6.80 -22.43
CA HIS A 157 15.33 7.86 -22.58
C HIS A 157 14.92 9.09 -21.77
N LYS A 158 15.89 9.80 -21.20
CA LYS A 158 15.69 11.09 -20.56
C LYS A 158 15.31 12.14 -21.60
N ILE A 159 14.42 13.07 -21.24
CA ILE A 159 14.07 14.25 -22.06
C ILE A 159 15.16 15.30 -21.99
#